data_AF-A0A7S4NAJ5-F1
#
_entry.id   AF-A0A7S4NAJ5-F1
#
_cell.length_a   1.000
_cell.length_b   1.000
_cell.length_c   1.000
_cell.angle_alpha   90.00
_cell.angle_beta   90.00
_cell.angle_gamma   90.00
#
_symmetry.space_group_name_H-M   'P 1'
#
loop_
_entity.id
_entity.type
_entity.pdbx_description
1 polymer ?
#
loop_
_entity_poly.entity_id
_entity_poly.type
_entity_poly.pdbx_seq_one_letter_code
_entity_poly.pdbx_strand_id
1 'polypeptide(L)'
;MDVINLQEELDKRLQQRQARETGICPVREELYSQTFDELIRQVTINCAERGLLLLRVRDEIRMTIAAYQTLYESSVAFGMRKALQAEQGKSDLENRIVQLESEKKDLERQIQDLKAKCEAIEKRESERRQLDEKKHAEEVQFLRRSNQQLKQQLESILTSSAANAKK
;
A
#
# COMPACT_ATOMS: atom_id res chain seq x y z
N MET A 1 13.41 65.39 -23.10
CA MET A 1 12.73 64.39 -22.26
C MET A 1 13.59 64.25 -21.02
N ASP A 2 13.10 64.77 -19.90
CA ASP A 2 13.78 64.66 -18.61
C ASP A 2 13.63 63.23 -18.07
N VAL A 3 14.67 62.69 -17.44
CA VAL A 3 14.64 61.36 -16.80
C VAL A 3 13.56 61.32 -15.71
N ILE A 4 13.26 62.47 -15.09
CA ILE A 4 12.20 62.64 -14.11
C ILE A 4 10.83 62.32 -14.71
N ASN A 5 10.52 62.87 -15.89
CA ASN A 5 9.23 62.62 -16.56
C ASN A 5 9.06 61.15 -16.95
N LEU A 6 10.15 60.47 -17.32
CA LEU A 6 10.13 59.04 -17.64
C LEU A 6 9.81 58.20 -16.40
N GLN A 7 10.37 58.57 -15.25
CA GLN A 7 10.08 57.91 -13.98
C GLN A 7 8.62 58.13 -13.55
N GLU A 8 8.13 59.37 -13.57
CA GLU A 8 6.75 59.68 -13.18
C GLU A 8 5.72 58.94 -14.05
N GLU A 9 5.96 58.84 -15.36
CA GLU A 9 5.09 58.11 -16.27
C GLU A 9 5.15 56.59 -16.04
N LEU A 10 6.34 56.04 -15.73
CA LEU A 10 6.48 54.64 -15.35
C LEU A 10 5.70 54.33 -14.07
N ASP A 11 5.87 55.14 -13.03
CA ASP A 11 5.21 54.96 -11.73
C ASP A 11 3.69 55.04 -11.88
N LYS A 12 3.21 56.02 -12.65
CA LYS A 12 1.79 56.15 -12.99
C LYS A 12 1.26 54.91 -13.73
N ARG A 13 1.98 54.40 -14.72
CA ARG A 13 1.57 53.19 -15.48
C ARG A 13 1.59 51.93 -14.62
N LEU A 14 2.58 51.77 -13.74
CA LEU A 14 2.65 50.66 -12.80
C LEU A 14 1.44 50.66 -11.87
N GLN A 15 1.05 51.83 -11.35
CA GLN A 15 -0.11 51.97 -10.48
C GLN A 15 -1.43 51.75 -11.25
N GLN A 16 -1.58 52.36 -12.43
CA GLN A 16 -2.78 52.23 -13.26
C GLN A 16 -3.03 50.79 -13.72
N ARG A 17 -1.98 50.06 -14.08
CA ARG A 17 -2.07 48.66 -14.49
C ARG A 17 -1.98 47.68 -13.31
N GLN A 18 -1.94 48.17 -12.08
CA GLN A 18 -1.88 47.38 -10.84
C GLN A 18 -0.78 46.31 -10.88
N ALA A 19 0.41 46.72 -11.30
CA ALA A 19 1.57 45.84 -11.31
C ALA A 19 1.93 45.38 -9.89
N ARG A 20 2.29 44.10 -9.73
CA ARG A 20 2.68 43.56 -8.42
C ARG A 20 4.06 44.08 -8.02
N GLU A 21 4.22 44.45 -6.76
CA GLU A 21 5.49 44.90 -6.18
C GLU A 21 6.46 43.75 -5.91
N THR A 22 5.96 42.53 -5.72
CA THR A 22 6.79 41.35 -5.43
C THR A 22 6.43 40.17 -6.34
N GLY A 23 7.39 39.27 -6.52
CA GLY A 23 7.25 38.11 -7.40
C GLY A 23 7.25 38.43 -8.90
N ILE A 24 6.98 37.41 -9.70
CA ILE A 24 6.94 37.53 -11.16
C ILE A 24 5.65 38.25 -11.57
N CYS A 25 5.79 39.32 -12.38
CA CYS A 25 4.67 40.14 -12.84
C CYS A 25 4.89 40.55 -14.31
N PRO A 26 4.09 40.02 -15.26
CA PRO A 26 4.25 40.31 -16.69
C PRO A 26 4.08 41.79 -17.03
N VAL A 27 3.10 42.46 -16.39
CA VAL A 27 2.85 43.90 -16.58
C VAL A 27 4.06 44.72 -16.18
N ARG A 28 4.67 44.36 -15.04
CA ARG A 28 5.88 45.04 -14.56
C ARG A 28 7.03 44.81 -15.52
N GLU A 29 7.30 43.56 -15.88
CA GLU A 29 8.35 43.20 -16.83
C GLU A 29 8.22 43.97 -18.16
N GLU A 30 7.01 44.05 -18.72
CA GLU A 30 6.73 44.81 -19.95
C GLU A 30 7.06 46.30 -19.78
N LEU A 31 6.57 46.93 -18.71
CA LEU A 31 6.78 48.36 -18.46
C LEU A 31 8.27 48.69 -18.21
N TYR A 32 8.98 47.88 -17.44
CA TYR A 32 10.42 48.05 -17.25
C TYR A 32 11.22 47.81 -18.54
N SER A 33 10.81 46.84 -19.36
CA SER A 33 11.44 46.60 -20.66
C SER A 33 11.29 47.81 -21.58
N GLN A 34 10.10 48.39 -21.67
CA GLN A 34 9.86 49.61 -22.46
C GLN A 34 10.68 50.81 -21.95
N THR A 35 10.71 51.01 -20.62
CA THR A 35 11.51 52.09 -20.02
C THR A 35 13.00 51.89 -20.25
N PHE A 36 13.50 50.66 -20.18
CA PHE A 36 14.90 50.37 -20.43
C PHE A 36 15.29 50.60 -21.89
N ASP A 37 14.39 50.28 -22.84
CA ASP A 37 14.60 50.60 -24.25
C ASP A 37 14.67 52.12 -24.50
N GLU A 38 13.85 52.91 -23.80
CA GLU A 38 13.91 54.38 -23.85
C GLU A 38 15.20 54.93 -23.22
N LEU A 39 15.67 54.34 -22.10
CA LEU A 39 16.98 54.68 -21.52
C LEU A 39 18.13 54.38 -22.48
N ILE A 40 18.11 53.23 -23.15
CA ILE A 40 19.09 52.88 -24.18
C ILE A 40 19.06 53.92 -25.30
N ARG A 41 17.86 54.32 -25.77
CA ARG A 41 17.70 55.35 -26.80
C ARG A 41 18.34 56.68 -26.38
N GLN A 42 18.05 57.16 -25.16
CA GLN A 42 18.62 58.40 -24.64
C GLN A 42 20.14 58.34 -24.48
N VAL A 43 20.67 57.23 -23.94
CA VAL A 43 22.12 57.03 -23.80
C VAL A 43 22.80 56.96 -25.17
N THR A 44 22.18 56.32 -26.15
CA THR A 44 22.70 56.22 -27.53
C THR A 44 22.83 57.60 -28.18
N ILE A 45 21.87 58.51 -27.96
CA ILE A 45 21.95 59.89 -28.44
C ILE A 45 23.16 60.62 -27.85
N ASN A 46 23.48 60.36 -26.58
CA ASN A 46 24.63 60.97 -25.92
C ASN A 46 25.96 60.34 -26.36
N CYS A 47 26.00 59.01 -26.48
CA CYS A 47 27.17 58.22 -26.86
C CYS A 47 26.72 56.85 -27.38
N ALA A 48 26.90 56.62 -28.67
CA ALA A 48 26.41 55.43 -29.35
C ALA A 48 27.04 54.14 -28.82
N GLU A 49 28.32 54.18 -28.44
CA GLU A 49 29.08 53.06 -27.92
C GLU A 49 28.51 52.57 -26.58
N ARG A 50 28.13 53.52 -25.71
CA ARG A 50 27.46 53.18 -24.43
C ARG A 50 26.08 52.59 -24.66
N GLY A 51 25.33 53.13 -25.62
CA GLY A 51 24.04 52.58 -26.02
C GLY A 51 24.15 51.13 -26.50
N LEU A 52 25.14 50.85 -27.36
CA LEU A 52 25.43 49.50 -27.86
C LEU A 52 25.82 48.53 -26.74
N LEU A 53 26.59 48.97 -25.75
CA LEU A 53 26.92 48.13 -24.60
C LEU A 53 25.68 47.78 -23.77
N LEU A 54 24.82 48.75 -23.46
CA LEU A 54 23.58 48.51 -22.73
C LEU A 54 22.64 47.57 -23.50
N LEU A 55 22.57 47.71 -24.82
CA LEU A 55 21.81 46.82 -25.70
C LEU A 55 22.28 45.36 -25.57
N ARG A 56 23.59 45.12 -25.58
CA ARG A 56 24.16 43.77 -25.42
C ARG A 56 23.86 43.17 -24.04
N VAL A 57 24.02 43.96 -22.98
CA VAL A 57 23.69 43.52 -21.62
C VAL A 57 22.21 43.16 -21.49
N ARG A 58 21.31 43.97 -22.08
CA ARG A 58 19.87 43.68 -22.13
C ARG A 58 19.59 42.32 -22.76
N ASP A 59 20.19 42.06 -23.92
CA ASP A 59 19.93 40.86 -24.70
C ASP A 59 20.50 39.62 -24.00
N GLU A 60 21.67 39.73 -23.35
CA GLU A 60 22.25 38.66 -22.51
C GLU A 60 21.36 38.32 -21.31
N ILE A 61 20.81 39.33 -20.62
CA ILE A 61 19.88 39.11 -19.50
C ILE A 61 18.59 38.44 -20.00
N ARG A 62 18.04 38.87 -21.14
CA ARG A 62 16.84 38.24 -21.75
C ARG A 62 17.10 36.77 -22.10
N MET A 63 18.23 36.46 -22.71
CA MET A 63 18.63 35.07 -22.99
C MET A 63 18.76 34.24 -21.70
N THR A 64 19.35 34.82 -20.66
CA THR A 64 19.52 34.17 -19.36
C THR A 64 18.17 33.86 -18.69
N ILE A 65 17.24 34.81 -18.71
CA ILE A 65 15.88 34.63 -18.18
C ILE A 65 15.13 33.52 -18.95
N ALA A 66 15.22 33.51 -20.29
CA ALA A 66 14.60 32.47 -21.12
C ALA A 66 15.16 31.07 -20.83
N ALA A 67 16.47 30.96 -20.59
CA ALA A 67 17.11 29.70 -20.19
C ALA A 67 16.58 29.23 -18.81
N TYR A 68 16.46 30.13 -17.83
CA TYR A 68 15.87 29.80 -16.53
C TYR A 68 14.40 29.39 -16.61
N GLN A 69 13.59 30.06 -17.45
CA GLN A 69 12.20 29.67 -17.71
C GLN A 69 12.11 28.24 -18.25
N THR A 70 12.92 27.92 -19.28
CA THR A 70 12.97 26.58 -19.87
C THR A 70 13.37 25.52 -18.85
N LEU A 71 14.36 25.82 -17.99
CA LEU A 71 14.81 24.91 -16.93
C LEU A 71 13.73 24.70 -15.87
N TYR A 72 13.03 25.77 -15.49
CA TYR A 72 11.94 25.70 -14.52
C TYR A 72 10.77 24.85 -15.05
N GLU A 73 10.32 25.10 -16.28
CA GLU A 73 9.29 24.31 -16.95
C GLU A 73 9.66 22.83 -17.02
N SER A 74 10.91 22.54 -17.39
CA SER A 74 11.44 21.17 -17.43
C SER A 74 11.44 20.51 -16.04
N SER A 75 11.78 21.27 -15.00
CA SER A 75 11.81 20.80 -13.62
C SER A 75 10.41 20.48 -13.10
N VAL A 76 9.44 21.35 -13.38
CA VAL A 76 8.02 21.13 -13.04
C VAL A 76 7.49 19.89 -13.76
N ALA A 77 7.75 19.75 -15.06
CA ALA A 77 7.35 18.59 -15.85
C ALA A 77 7.98 17.28 -15.36
N PHE A 78 9.23 17.31 -14.89
CA PHE A 78 9.87 16.17 -14.25
C PHE A 78 9.17 15.79 -12.93
N GLY A 79 8.87 16.77 -12.08
CA GLY A 79 8.16 16.55 -10.81
C GLY A 79 6.79 15.91 -11.02
N MET A 80 6.00 16.43 -11.97
CA MET A 80 4.68 15.85 -12.31
C MET A 80 4.79 14.41 -12.81
N ARG A 81 5.75 14.11 -13.70
CA ARG A 81 5.96 12.73 -14.19
C ARG A 81 6.32 11.78 -13.06
N LYS A 82 7.17 12.21 -12.12
CA LYS A 82 7.54 11.39 -10.97
C LYS A 82 6.38 11.15 -10.01
N ALA A 83 5.54 12.15 -9.77
CA ALA A 83 4.31 11.98 -8.99
C ALA A 83 3.36 10.98 -9.65
N LEU A 84 3.13 11.10 -10.96
CA LEU A 84 2.29 10.17 -11.71
C LEU A 84 2.86 8.74 -11.71
N GLN A 85 4.18 8.60 -11.90
CA GLN A 85 4.86 7.30 -11.86
C GLN A 85 4.72 6.62 -10.49
N ALA A 86 4.69 7.39 -9.41
CA ALA A 86 4.52 6.84 -8.05
C ALA A 86 3.10 6.35 -7.77
N GLU A 87 2.09 6.98 -8.37
CA GLU A 87 0.69 6.55 -8.25
C GLU A 87 0.34 5.41 -9.22
N GLN A 88 1.13 5.21 -10.27
CA GLN A 88 0.88 4.16 -11.25
C GLN A 88 0.98 2.76 -10.62
N GLY A 89 -0.08 1.96 -10.77
CA GLY A 89 -0.16 0.58 -10.26
C GLY A 89 -0.48 0.48 -8.76
N LYS A 90 -0.55 1.59 -8.03
CA LYS A 90 -0.95 1.60 -6.62
C LYS A 90 -2.38 1.10 -6.45
N SER A 91 -3.31 1.55 -7.30
CA SER A 91 -4.70 1.08 -7.29
C SER A 91 -4.82 -0.43 -7.50
N ASP A 92 -4.01 -0.99 -8.40
CA ASP A 92 -4.06 -2.42 -8.73
C ASP A 92 -3.50 -3.25 -7.57
N LEU A 93 -2.43 -2.77 -6.93
CA LEU A 93 -1.86 -3.37 -5.72
C LEU A 93 -2.85 -3.29 -4.54
N GLU A 94 -3.49 -2.15 -4.32
CA GLU A 94 -4.52 -1.97 -3.28
C GLU A 94 -5.69 -2.94 -3.49
N ASN A 95 -6.18 -3.05 -4.73
CA ASN A 95 -7.22 -4.03 -5.08
C ASN A 95 -6.77 -5.47 -4.82
N ARG A 96 -5.50 -5.80 -5.15
CA ARG A 96 -4.96 -7.14 -4.92
C ARG A 96 -4.81 -7.45 -3.43
N ILE A 97 -4.43 -6.47 -2.61
CA ILE A 97 -4.37 -6.60 -1.14
C ILE A 97 -5.75 -6.94 -0.60
N VAL A 98 -6.79 -6.20 -0.97
CA VAL A 98 -8.16 -6.45 -0.51
C VAL A 98 -8.65 -7.85 -0.89
N GLN A 99 -8.37 -8.30 -2.12
CA GLN A 99 -8.71 -9.65 -2.56
C GLN A 99 -8.01 -10.72 -1.71
N LEU A 100 -6.69 -10.59 -1.53
CA LEU A 100 -5.89 -11.55 -0.76
C LEU A 100 -6.28 -11.58 0.72
N GLU A 101 -6.64 -10.44 1.30
CA GLU A 101 -7.14 -10.36 2.68
C GLU A 101 -8.48 -11.07 2.85
N SER A 102 -9.39 -10.94 1.88
CA SER A 102 -10.66 -11.68 1.86
C SER A 102 -10.41 -13.18 1.73
N GLU A 103 -9.59 -13.60 0.76
CA GLU A 103 -9.25 -15.01 0.54
C GLU A 103 -8.61 -15.63 1.79
N LYS A 104 -7.69 -14.92 2.43
CA LYS A 104 -7.06 -15.36 3.69
C LYS A 104 -8.10 -15.59 4.77
N LYS A 105 -9.03 -14.65 4.96
CA LYS A 105 -10.07 -14.74 5.99
C LYS A 105 -11.01 -15.93 5.73
N ASP A 106 -11.37 -16.17 4.48
CA ASP A 106 -12.22 -17.30 4.12
C ASP A 106 -11.51 -18.64 4.32
N LEU A 107 -10.22 -18.73 3.96
CA LEU A 107 -9.41 -19.92 4.23
C LEU A 107 -9.21 -20.17 5.73
N GLU A 108 -9.01 -19.12 6.54
CA GLU A 108 -8.92 -19.25 8.00
C GLU A 108 -10.21 -19.80 8.61
N ARG A 109 -11.38 -19.37 8.11
CA ARG A 109 -12.68 -19.94 8.51
C ARG A 109 -12.81 -21.41 8.12
N GLN A 110 -12.45 -21.76 6.89
CA GLN A 110 -12.47 -23.16 6.43
C GLN A 110 -11.57 -24.05 7.28
N ILE A 111 -10.38 -23.56 7.65
CA ILE A 111 -9.47 -24.29 8.56
C ILE A 111 -10.11 -24.50 9.93
N GLN A 112 -10.76 -23.48 10.50
CA GLN A 112 -11.46 -23.63 11.79
C GLN A 112 -12.60 -24.65 11.70
N ASP A 113 -13.42 -24.58 10.66
CA ASP A 113 -14.54 -25.51 10.45
C ASP A 113 -14.06 -26.96 10.29
N LEU A 114 -12.99 -27.16 9.50
CA LEU A 114 -12.41 -28.49 9.29
C LEU A 114 -11.77 -29.03 10.57
N LYS A 115 -11.07 -28.20 11.34
CA LYS A 115 -10.52 -28.60 12.65
C LYS A 115 -11.62 -29.04 13.61
N ALA A 116 -12.70 -28.25 13.73
CA ALA A 116 -13.83 -28.60 14.58
C ALA A 116 -14.50 -29.92 14.14
N LYS A 117 -14.62 -30.16 12.83
CA LYS A 117 -15.14 -31.44 12.29
C LYS A 117 -14.22 -32.61 12.64
N CYS A 118 -12.90 -32.46 12.47
CA CYS A 118 -11.94 -33.50 12.82
C CYS A 118 -12.00 -33.84 14.32
N GLU A 119 -11.98 -32.83 15.19
CA GLU A 119 -12.07 -33.01 16.65
C GLU A 119 -13.38 -33.73 17.06
N ALA A 120 -14.50 -33.37 16.45
CA ALA A 120 -15.79 -34.02 16.71
C ALA A 120 -15.79 -35.50 16.28
N ILE A 121 -15.19 -35.82 15.13
CA ILE A 121 -15.07 -37.19 14.63
C ILE A 121 -14.13 -38.01 15.53
N GLU A 122 -12.96 -37.47 15.88
CA GLU A 122 -12.00 -38.13 16.77
C GLU A 122 -12.63 -38.45 18.12
N LYS A 123 -13.36 -37.50 18.71
CA LYS A 123 -14.05 -37.71 19.98
C LYS A 123 -15.12 -38.81 19.87
N ARG A 124 -15.95 -38.77 18.83
CA ARG A 124 -17.01 -39.79 18.60
C ARG A 124 -16.42 -41.18 18.39
N GLU A 125 -15.36 -41.32 17.59
CA GLU A 125 -14.72 -42.61 17.33
C GLU A 125 -13.97 -43.13 18.58
N SER A 126 -13.35 -42.23 19.36
CA SER A 126 -12.77 -42.54 20.67
C SER A 126 -13.82 -43.11 21.62
N GLU A 127 -14.95 -42.41 21.80
CA GLU A 127 -16.03 -42.84 22.69
C GLU A 127 -16.62 -44.18 22.24
N ARG A 128 -16.84 -44.37 20.94
CA ARG A 128 -17.31 -45.63 20.37
C ARG A 128 -16.35 -46.78 20.64
N ARG A 129 -15.04 -46.57 20.40
CA ARG A 129 -14.01 -47.59 20.65
C ARG A 129 -13.94 -47.97 22.13
N GLN A 130 -14.00 -47.00 23.05
CA GLN A 130 -14.04 -47.27 24.48
C GLN A 130 -15.28 -48.07 24.91
N LEU A 131 -16.43 -47.80 24.29
CA LEU A 131 -17.69 -48.48 24.60
C LEU A 131 -17.69 -49.92 24.08
N ASP A 132 -17.17 -50.14 22.87
CA ASP A 132 -17.00 -51.47 22.29
C ASP A 132 -15.96 -52.30 23.06
N GLU A 133 -14.84 -51.70 23.49
CA GLU A 133 -13.84 -52.35 24.36
C GLU A 133 -14.42 -52.77 25.71
N LYS A 134 -15.25 -51.92 26.34
CA LYS A 134 -15.94 -52.26 27.59
C LYS A 134 -16.90 -53.43 27.42
N LYS A 135 -17.76 -53.40 26.39
CA LYS A 135 -18.67 -54.51 26.08
C LYS A 135 -17.92 -55.81 25.85
N HIS A 136 -16.86 -55.76 25.04
CA HIS A 136 -16.06 -56.94 24.76
C HIS A 136 -15.37 -57.49 26.00
N ALA A 137 -14.84 -56.61 26.87
CA ALA A 137 -14.25 -57.02 28.14
C ALA A 137 -15.28 -57.69 29.07
N GLU A 138 -16.50 -57.16 29.16
CA GLU A 138 -17.61 -57.75 29.92
C GLU A 138 -18.01 -59.13 29.38
N GLU A 139 -18.16 -59.27 28.05
CA GLU A 139 -18.46 -60.55 27.40
C GLU A 139 -17.37 -61.60 27.65
N VAL A 140 -16.10 -61.22 27.49
CA VAL A 140 -14.96 -62.12 27.78
C VAL A 140 -14.97 -62.54 29.25
N GLN A 141 -15.27 -61.62 30.17
CA GLN A 141 -15.32 -61.92 31.60
C GLN A 141 -16.48 -62.87 31.94
N PHE A 142 -17.66 -62.66 31.33
CA PHE A 142 -18.81 -63.55 31.45
C PHE A 142 -18.49 -64.96 30.91
N LEU A 143 -17.95 -65.07 29.70
CA LEU A 143 -17.56 -66.33 29.09
C LEU A 143 -16.49 -67.07 29.88
N ARG A 144 -15.53 -66.35 30.48
CA ARG A 144 -14.53 -66.93 31.39
C ARG A 144 -15.17 -67.53 32.64
N ARG A 145 -16.08 -66.79 33.30
CA ARG A 145 -16.82 -67.28 34.48
C ARG A 145 -17.67 -68.51 34.14
N SER A 146 -18.39 -68.47 33.02
CA SER A 146 -19.21 -69.59 32.55
C SER A 146 -18.36 -70.83 32.23
N ASN A 147 -17.24 -70.66 31.51
CA ASN A 147 -16.29 -71.76 31.27
C ASN A 147 -15.75 -72.36 32.57
N GLN A 148 -15.45 -71.52 33.56
CA GLN A 148 -14.94 -71.98 34.85
C GLN A 148 -16.00 -72.80 35.61
N GLN A 149 -17.25 -72.34 35.62
CA GLN A 149 -18.38 -73.09 36.20
C GLN A 149 -18.63 -74.42 35.48
N LEU A 150 -18.63 -74.43 34.14
CA LEU A 150 -18.80 -75.65 33.34
C LEU A 150 -17.66 -76.65 33.57
N LYS A 151 -16.41 -76.19 33.70
CA LYS A 151 -15.27 -77.04 34.08
C LYS A 151 -15.47 -77.67 35.45
N GLN A 152 -15.87 -76.87 36.45
CA GLN A 152 -16.16 -77.39 37.80
C GLN A 152 -17.31 -78.42 37.80
N GLN A 153 -18.36 -78.19 37.02
CA GLN A 153 -19.45 -79.15 36.85
C GLN A 153 -18.97 -80.44 36.19
N LEU A 154 -18.16 -80.37 35.13
CA LEU A 154 -17.56 -81.55 34.49
C LEU A 154 -16.65 -82.32 35.45
N GLU A 155 -15.80 -81.65 36.21
CA GLU A 155 -14.96 -82.27 37.24
C GLU A 155 -15.81 -82.95 38.34
N SER A 156 -16.92 -82.33 38.75
CA SER A 156 -17.88 -82.91 39.70
C SER A 156 -18.58 -84.16 39.12
N ILE A 157 -18.98 -84.13 37.86
CA ILE A 157 -19.58 -85.29 37.18
C ILE A 157 -18.54 -86.42 37.03
N LEU A 158 -17.31 -86.11 36.62
CA LEU A 158 -16.23 -87.09 36.49
C LEU A 158 -15.83 -87.72 37.83
N THR A 159 -15.78 -86.95 38.91
CA THR A 159 -15.49 -87.46 40.27
C THR A 159 -16.66 -88.27 40.85
N SER A 160 -17.91 -87.89 40.59
CA SER A 160 -19.09 -88.68 40.98
C SER A 160 -19.23 -89.98 40.18
N SER A 161 -18.87 -89.98 38.90
CA SER A 161 -18.81 -91.19 38.06
C SER A 161 -17.68 -92.13 38.50
N ALA A 162 -16.53 -91.60 38.93
CA ALA A 162 -15.42 -92.38 39.48
C ALA A 162 -15.75 -92.97 40.87
N ALA A 163 -16.62 -92.32 41.65
CA ALA A 163 -17.12 -92.85 42.93
C ALA A 163 -18.15 -93.98 42.75
N ASN A 164 -18.98 -93.93 41.71
CA ASN A 164 -19.93 -95.00 41.38
C ASN A 164 -19.29 -96.23 40.71
N ALA A 165 -18.07 -96.11 40.15
CA ALA A 165 -17.31 -97.24 39.62
C ALA A 165 -16.50 -98.03 40.68
N LYS A 166 -16.52 -97.60 41.96
CA LYS A 166 -15.82 -98.24 43.09
C LYS A 166 -16.77 -98.88 44.12
N LYS A 167 -18.04 -99.08 43.78
CA LYS A 167 -19.00 -99.85 44.59
C LYS A 167 -19.28 -101.20 43.97
#